data_AF-A0A7T0KLF2-F1
#
_entry.id   AF-A0A7T0KLF2-F1
#
_cell.length_a   1.000
_cell.length_b   1.000
_cell.length_c   1.000
_cell.angle_alpha   90.00
_cell.angle_beta   90.00
_cell.angle_gamma   90.00
#
_symmetry.space_group_name_H-M   'P 1'
#
loop_
_entity.id
_entity.type
_entity.pdbx_description
1 polymer ?
#
loop_
_entity_poly.entity_id
_entity_poly.type
_entity_poly.pdbx_seq_one_letter_code
_entity_poly.pdbx_strand_id
1 'polypeptide(L)'
;MRTSSTTTHRARRGITAVAMAAGLSVATAPLALAHDAVVGGSPADGETVQDFPDTLTLDFSGEVQEGFNTFAVTRADTDEVLFSGEPTVQGRQVSLEVPEGVQAEPGDYRIGFQIISSDGHATKGMTSFTYAPASAEAAGTSADQPVAAGGEAGSNQEESARNMTWLWALIGVLAVAAVAAAAIARAGRTRKLDAETPEKPAN
;
A
#
# COMPACT_ATOMS: atom_id res chain seq x y z
N MET A 1 34.35 42.91 -44.90
CA MET A 1 34.17 41.45 -45.10
C MET A 1 34.82 40.74 -43.92
N ARG A 2 34.04 40.19 -42.96
CA ARG A 2 34.36 39.04 -42.07
C ARG A 2 33.30 38.90 -40.95
N THR A 3 32.38 37.97 -41.22
CA THR A 3 31.68 36.99 -40.38
C THR A 3 31.40 37.24 -38.89
N SER A 4 30.10 37.10 -38.60
CA SER A 4 29.42 36.91 -37.33
C SER A 4 29.73 35.57 -36.64
N SER A 5 29.67 35.55 -35.30
CA SER A 5 29.62 34.34 -34.48
C SER A 5 28.78 34.53 -33.21
N THR A 6 27.48 34.25 -33.32
CA THR A 6 26.53 34.18 -32.20
C THR A 6 25.92 32.79 -32.13
N THR A 7 26.59 31.85 -31.46
CA THR A 7 26.03 30.50 -31.22
C THR A 7 26.51 29.90 -29.91
N THR A 8 26.03 30.39 -28.75
CA THR A 8 26.25 29.69 -27.46
C THR A 8 25.03 29.66 -26.52
N HIS A 9 23.95 30.41 -26.80
CA HIS A 9 22.80 30.48 -25.89
C HIS A 9 21.74 29.38 -26.08
N ARG A 10 21.69 28.70 -27.23
CA ARG A 10 20.68 27.66 -27.50
C ARG A 10 20.97 26.34 -26.76
N ALA A 11 22.24 26.01 -26.55
CA ALA A 11 22.63 24.75 -25.90
C ALA A 11 22.26 24.69 -24.41
N ARG A 12 22.30 25.82 -23.69
CA ARG A 12 22.06 25.86 -22.24
C ARG A 12 20.56 25.75 -21.88
N ARG A 13 19.66 26.21 -22.76
CA ARG A 13 18.20 26.14 -22.54
C ARG A 13 17.62 24.74 -22.74
N GLY A 14 18.22 23.93 -23.61
CA GLY A 14 17.80 22.53 -23.81
C GLY A 14 18.06 21.65 -22.58
N ILE A 15 19.19 21.85 -21.91
CA ILE A 15 19.59 21.03 -20.75
C ILE A 15 18.67 21.27 -19.53
N THR A 16 18.26 22.51 -19.27
CA THR A 16 17.36 22.83 -18.15
C THR A 16 15.94 22.30 -18.36
N ALA A 17 15.43 22.36 -19.59
CA ALA A 17 14.10 21.84 -19.92
C ALA A 17 14.03 20.31 -19.81
N VAL A 18 15.07 19.60 -20.27
CA VAL A 18 15.17 18.14 -20.11
C VAL A 18 15.29 17.74 -18.64
N ALA A 19 16.07 18.48 -17.84
CA ALA A 19 16.22 18.19 -16.41
C ALA A 19 14.94 18.42 -15.61
N MET A 20 14.17 19.48 -15.90
CA MET A 20 12.87 19.72 -15.25
C MET A 20 11.82 18.70 -15.68
N ALA A 21 11.77 18.33 -16.96
CA ALA A 21 10.87 17.30 -17.45
C ALA A 21 11.19 15.94 -16.82
N ALA A 22 12.47 15.54 -16.76
CA ALA A 22 12.90 14.31 -16.11
C ALA A 22 12.58 14.32 -14.60
N GLY A 23 12.80 15.44 -13.91
CA GLY A 23 12.49 15.55 -12.48
C GLY A 23 10.99 15.43 -12.16
N LEU A 24 10.11 15.98 -13.00
CA LEU A 24 8.66 15.86 -12.83
C LEU A 24 8.16 14.43 -13.07
N SER A 25 8.78 13.68 -14.00
CA SER A 25 8.44 12.29 -14.29
C SER A 25 8.72 11.33 -13.12
N VAL A 26 9.83 11.53 -12.39
CA VAL A 26 10.18 10.67 -11.24
C VAL A 26 9.27 10.96 -10.04
N ALA A 27 8.80 12.20 -9.88
CA ALA A 27 7.92 12.58 -8.78
C ALA A 27 6.50 12.00 -8.89
N THR A 28 6.09 11.54 -10.08
CA THR A 28 4.77 10.94 -10.33
C THR A 28 4.82 9.44 -10.58
N ALA A 29 6.00 8.81 -10.48
CA ALA A 29 6.08 7.36 -10.61
C ALA A 29 5.38 6.72 -9.40
N PRO A 30 4.35 5.87 -9.61
CA PRO A 30 3.75 5.14 -8.50
C PRO A 30 4.84 4.29 -7.86
N LEU A 31 4.91 4.34 -6.52
CA LEU A 31 5.70 3.39 -5.76
C LEU A 31 5.11 2.00 -6.07
N ALA A 32 5.84 1.18 -6.82
CA ALA A 32 5.44 -0.19 -7.06
C ALA A 32 5.45 -0.93 -5.72
N LEU A 33 4.28 -1.24 -5.18
CA LEU A 33 4.10 -2.14 -4.04
C LEU A 33 4.48 -3.55 -4.53
N ALA A 34 5.71 -3.96 -4.27
CA ALA A 34 6.29 -5.21 -4.74
C ALA A 34 6.03 -6.41 -3.82
N HIS A 35 5.30 -6.22 -2.73
CA HIS A 35 5.02 -7.30 -1.77
C HIS A 35 3.78 -8.09 -2.18
N ASP A 36 3.84 -9.41 -2.03
CA ASP A 36 2.70 -10.27 -2.26
C ASP A 36 1.59 -9.98 -1.25
N ALA A 37 0.41 -9.66 -1.77
CA ALA A 37 -0.81 -9.43 -1.02
C ALA A 37 -1.84 -10.51 -1.37
N VAL A 38 -2.74 -10.83 -0.43
CA VAL A 38 -3.88 -11.68 -0.73
C VAL A 38 -4.83 -10.94 -1.67
N VAL A 39 -5.22 -11.59 -2.76
CA VAL A 39 -6.14 -11.06 -3.78
C VAL A 39 -7.42 -11.87 -3.89
N GLY A 40 -7.50 -13.01 -3.20
CA GLY A 40 -8.66 -13.89 -3.18
C GLY A 40 -8.43 -15.06 -2.23
N GLY A 41 -9.46 -15.90 -2.06
CA GLY A 41 -9.36 -17.08 -1.23
C GLY A 41 -10.70 -17.79 -1.07
N SER A 42 -10.63 -18.94 -0.40
CA SER A 42 -11.77 -19.72 0.05
C SER A 42 -11.51 -20.17 1.49
N PRO A 43 -12.29 -19.69 2.48
CA PRO A 43 -13.32 -18.67 2.35
C PRO A 43 -12.76 -17.32 1.86
N ALA A 44 -13.60 -16.53 1.19
CA ALA A 44 -13.27 -15.15 0.84
C ALA A 44 -13.18 -14.27 2.10
N ASP A 45 -12.44 -13.16 2.02
CA ASP A 45 -12.28 -12.27 3.18
C ASP A 45 -13.63 -11.65 3.59
N GLY A 46 -14.01 -11.87 4.85
CA GLY A 46 -15.30 -11.49 5.42
C GLY A 46 -16.48 -12.40 5.03
N GLU A 47 -16.24 -13.52 4.36
CA GLU A 47 -17.30 -14.45 3.97
C GLU A 47 -17.95 -15.10 5.20
N THR A 48 -19.27 -15.28 5.15
CA THR A 48 -19.99 -16.13 6.12
C THR A 48 -20.24 -17.50 5.50
N VAL A 49 -19.72 -18.54 6.14
CA VAL A 49 -19.86 -19.95 5.72
C VAL A 49 -20.78 -20.70 6.67
N GLN A 50 -21.63 -21.57 6.12
CA GLN A 50 -22.52 -22.43 6.91
C GLN A 50 -21.85 -23.73 7.36
N ASP A 51 -20.89 -24.21 6.58
CA ASP A 51 -20.06 -25.37 6.89
C ASP A 51 -18.64 -24.90 7.16
N PHE A 52 -18.00 -25.43 8.20
CA PHE A 52 -16.60 -25.12 8.44
C PHE A 52 -15.75 -25.76 7.34
N PRO A 53 -14.85 -25.01 6.67
CA PRO A 53 -14.14 -25.50 5.49
C PRO A 53 -13.17 -26.64 5.85
N ASP A 54 -13.07 -27.65 5.00
CA ASP A 54 -12.06 -28.72 5.11
C ASP A 54 -10.67 -28.25 4.64
N THR A 55 -10.62 -27.19 3.84
CA THR A 55 -9.37 -26.61 3.32
C THR A 55 -9.52 -25.11 3.20
N LEU A 56 -8.49 -24.39 3.68
CA LEU A 56 -8.36 -22.95 3.52
C LEU A 56 -7.43 -22.66 2.36
N THR A 57 -7.83 -21.76 1.47
CA THR A 57 -7.03 -21.36 0.31
C THR A 57 -6.92 -19.85 0.26
N LEU A 58 -5.71 -19.32 0.07
CA LEU A 58 -5.46 -17.92 -0.23
C LEU A 58 -4.73 -17.79 -1.56
N ASP A 59 -5.21 -16.89 -2.42
CA ASP A 59 -4.57 -16.53 -3.68
C ASP A 59 -3.78 -15.23 -3.48
N PHE A 60 -2.51 -15.25 -3.83
CA PHE A 60 -1.60 -14.11 -3.68
C PHE A 60 -1.41 -13.35 -5.00
N SER A 61 -1.01 -12.08 -4.93
CA SER A 61 -0.73 -11.22 -6.09
C SER A 61 0.45 -11.70 -6.93
N GLY A 62 1.38 -12.44 -6.34
CA GLY A 62 2.56 -13.03 -6.97
C GLY A 62 2.81 -14.47 -6.52
N GLU A 63 3.86 -15.07 -7.08
CA GLU A 63 4.24 -16.46 -6.80
C GLU A 63 4.89 -16.58 -5.43
N VAL A 64 4.44 -17.58 -4.67
CA VAL A 64 4.96 -17.90 -3.33
C VAL A 64 6.01 -19.00 -3.45
N GLN A 65 7.10 -18.89 -2.69
CA GLN A 65 8.11 -19.95 -2.62
C GLN A 65 7.57 -21.16 -1.86
N GLU A 66 7.98 -22.36 -2.28
CA GLU A 66 7.70 -23.56 -1.52
C GLU A 66 8.52 -23.60 -0.22
N GLY A 67 7.88 -24.09 0.85
CA GLY A 67 8.50 -24.22 2.17
C GLY A 67 8.59 -22.92 2.97
N PHE A 68 8.81 -23.05 4.29
CA PHE A 68 9.01 -21.92 5.22
C PHE A 68 7.83 -20.95 5.34
N ASN A 69 6.65 -21.37 4.90
CA ASN A 69 5.40 -20.63 5.05
C ASN A 69 4.62 -21.15 6.25
N THR A 70 3.75 -20.34 6.82
CA THR A 70 2.91 -20.77 7.95
C THR A 70 1.55 -20.11 7.87
N PHE A 71 0.52 -20.92 7.99
CA PHE A 71 -0.86 -20.47 8.18
C PHE A 71 -1.32 -20.84 9.59
N ALA A 72 -2.15 -19.99 10.19
CA ALA A 72 -2.77 -20.24 11.48
C ALA A 72 -4.22 -19.76 11.47
N VAL A 73 -5.10 -20.55 12.04
CA VAL A 73 -6.52 -20.21 12.23
C VAL A 73 -6.76 -19.87 13.68
N THR A 74 -7.33 -18.69 13.91
CA THR A 74 -7.51 -18.13 15.25
C THR A 74 -8.93 -17.62 15.41
N ARG A 75 -9.54 -17.89 16.57
CA ARG A 75 -10.82 -17.30 16.95
C ARG A 75 -10.65 -15.79 17.14
N ALA A 76 -11.55 -14.98 16.60
CA ALA A 76 -11.40 -13.52 16.64
C ALA A 76 -11.73 -12.91 18.00
N ASP A 77 -12.64 -13.53 18.76
CA ASP A 77 -13.12 -13.11 20.07
C ASP A 77 -12.17 -13.49 21.23
N THR A 78 -11.56 -14.67 21.18
CA THR A 78 -10.72 -15.21 22.27
C THR A 78 -9.22 -15.19 22.00
N ASP A 79 -8.80 -14.88 20.77
CA ASP A 79 -7.42 -15.06 20.28
C ASP A 79 -6.91 -16.53 20.40
N GLU A 80 -7.81 -17.50 20.60
CA GLU A 80 -7.44 -18.91 20.62
C GLU A 80 -7.01 -19.39 19.24
N VAL A 81 -5.82 -20.00 19.17
CA VAL A 81 -5.33 -20.65 17.95
C VAL A 81 -5.93 -22.05 17.87
N LEU A 82 -6.81 -22.30 16.90
CA LEU A 82 -7.42 -23.62 16.68
C LEU A 82 -6.41 -24.60 16.11
N PHE A 83 -5.67 -24.15 15.09
CA PHE A 83 -4.58 -24.92 14.48
C PHE A 83 -3.66 -24.01 13.67
N SER A 84 -2.47 -24.53 13.39
CA SER A 84 -1.49 -23.92 12.51
C SER A 84 -0.73 -24.99 11.75
N GLY A 85 -0.24 -24.67 10.57
CA GLY A 85 0.54 -25.62 9.77
C GLY A 85 1.32 -24.95 8.65
N GLU A 86 2.21 -25.72 8.06
CA GLU A 86 2.85 -25.37 6.81
C GLU A 86 1.88 -25.65 5.65
N PRO A 87 1.51 -24.63 4.85
CA PRO A 87 0.58 -24.81 3.76
C PRO A 87 1.27 -25.42 2.53
N THR A 88 0.47 -26.04 1.66
CA THR A 88 0.89 -26.45 0.32
C THR A 88 0.84 -25.24 -0.61
N VAL A 89 1.88 -25.08 -1.44
CA VAL A 89 2.00 -23.97 -2.39
C VAL A 89 1.90 -24.50 -3.82
N GLN A 90 1.07 -23.84 -4.63
CA GLN A 90 0.90 -24.09 -6.07
C GLN A 90 0.94 -22.74 -6.81
N GLY A 91 2.15 -22.26 -7.09
CA GLY A 91 2.37 -20.96 -7.72
C GLY A 91 1.88 -19.81 -6.84
N ARG A 92 0.73 -19.22 -7.21
CA ARG A 92 0.11 -18.10 -6.48
C ARG A 92 -0.92 -18.56 -5.43
N GLN A 93 -1.32 -19.81 -5.49
CA GLN A 93 -2.33 -20.37 -4.61
C GLN A 93 -1.65 -21.11 -3.47
N VAL A 94 -2.09 -20.85 -2.24
CA VAL A 94 -1.55 -21.45 -1.03
C VAL A 94 -2.69 -22.02 -0.21
N SER A 95 -2.63 -23.31 0.10
CA SER A 95 -3.72 -24.05 0.75
C SER A 95 -3.27 -24.76 2.01
N LEU A 96 -4.08 -24.70 3.06
CA LEU A 96 -3.89 -25.47 4.30
C LEU A 96 -5.12 -26.34 4.56
N GLU A 97 -4.89 -27.65 4.67
CA GLU A 97 -5.92 -28.60 5.10
C GLU A 97 -6.27 -28.39 6.58
N VAL A 98 -7.55 -28.47 6.91
CA VAL A 98 -8.01 -28.41 8.29
C VAL A 98 -7.78 -29.77 8.94
N PRO A 99 -7.03 -29.87 10.05
CA PRO A 99 -6.76 -31.14 10.70
C PRO A 99 -8.03 -31.87 11.13
N GLU A 100 -8.02 -33.20 11.04
CA GLU A 100 -9.10 -34.01 11.60
C GLU A 100 -9.27 -33.76 13.11
N GLY A 101 -10.51 -33.67 13.57
CA GLY A 101 -10.85 -33.46 14.97
C GLY A 101 -10.84 -32.01 15.44
N VAL A 102 -10.61 -31.03 14.55
CA VAL A 102 -10.88 -29.62 14.85
C VAL A 102 -12.38 -29.46 15.14
N GLN A 103 -12.68 -28.97 16.34
CA GLN A 103 -14.05 -28.66 16.76
C GLN A 103 -14.24 -27.14 16.66
N ALA A 104 -14.88 -26.69 15.58
CA ALA A 104 -15.19 -25.30 15.37
C ALA A 104 -16.55 -24.94 15.99
N GLU A 105 -16.57 -23.88 16.78
CA GLU A 105 -17.77 -23.29 17.37
C GLU A 105 -18.22 -22.08 16.53
N PRO A 106 -19.53 -21.81 16.36
CA PRO A 106 -20.00 -20.63 15.62
C PRO A 106 -19.31 -19.34 16.07
N GLY A 107 -18.95 -18.48 15.11
CA GLY A 107 -18.28 -17.20 15.39
C GLY A 107 -17.29 -16.77 14.30
N ASP A 108 -16.52 -15.73 14.63
CA ASP A 108 -15.57 -15.10 13.72
C ASP A 108 -14.18 -15.72 13.84
N TYR A 109 -13.55 -15.94 12.69
CA TYR A 109 -12.25 -16.56 12.53
C TYR A 109 -11.31 -15.68 11.73
N ARG A 110 -10.01 -15.82 12.00
CA ARG A 110 -8.92 -15.18 11.27
C ARG A 110 -7.99 -16.24 10.71
N ILE A 111 -7.62 -16.08 9.45
CA ILE A 111 -6.58 -16.86 8.79
C ILE A 111 -5.34 -15.99 8.76
N GLY A 112 -4.45 -16.14 9.74
CA GLY A 112 -3.16 -15.49 9.75
C GLY A 112 -2.15 -16.24 8.88
N PHE A 113 -1.30 -15.51 8.17
CA PHE A 113 -0.25 -16.11 7.35
C PHE A 113 1.09 -15.38 7.47
N GLN A 114 2.16 -16.14 7.28
CA GLN A 114 3.48 -15.66 6.91
C GLN A 114 3.93 -16.44 5.68
N ILE A 115 4.28 -15.74 4.61
CA ILE A 115 4.71 -16.33 3.34
C ILE A 115 6.02 -15.72 2.85
N ILE A 116 6.82 -16.50 2.11
CA ILE A 116 8.00 -16.02 1.39
C ILE A 116 7.62 -15.84 -0.08
N SER A 117 7.64 -14.61 -0.56
CA SER A 117 7.37 -14.31 -1.98
C SER A 117 8.54 -14.81 -2.84
N SER A 118 8.33 -15.04 -4.14
CA SER A 118 9.39 -15.49 -5.07
C SER A 118 10.62 -14.57 -5.15
N ASP A 119 10.48 -13.30 -4.75
CA ASP A 119 11.57 -12.32 -4.62
C ASP A 119 12.41 -12.46 -3.32
N GLY A 120 12.00 -13.34 -2.41
CA GLY A 120 12.69 -13.67 -1.16
C GLY A 120 12.21 -12.90 0.06
N HIS A 121 11.23 -12.00 -0.06
CA HIS A 121 10.71 -11.26 1.10
C HIS A 121 9.63 -12.02 1.84
N ALA A 122 9.75 -12.03 3.18
CA ALA A 122 8.72 -12.53 4.06
C ALA A 122 7.62 -11.47 4.25
N THR A 123 6.38 -11.84 3.93
CA THR A 123 5.19 -11.01 4.17
C THR A 123 4.30 -11.68 5.20
N LYS A 124 3.69 -10.86 6.06
CA LYS A 124 2.67 -11.28 7.02
C LYS A 124 1.36 -10.59 6.71
N GLY A 125 0.27 -11.27 6.99
CA GLY A 125 -1.05 -10.69 6.88
C GLY A 125 -2.10 -11.62 7.47
N MET A 126 -3.37 -11.25 7.25
CA MET A 126 -4.50 -12.08 7.64
C MET A 126 -5.72 -11.79 6.77
N THR A 127 -6.60 -12.77 6.66
CA THR A 127 -8.00 -12.62 6.21
C THR A 127 -8.94 -13.10 7.31
N SER A 128 -10.24 -12.89 7.12
CA SER A 128 -11.28 -13.24 8.08
C SER A 128 -12.44 -14.00 7.43
N PHE A 129 -13.18 -14.78 8.21
CA PHE A 129 -14.46 -15.37 7.82
C PHE A 129 -15.31 -15.64 9.06
N THR A 130 -16.61 -15.75 8.89
CA THR A 130 -17.57 -16.08 9.95
C THR A 130 -18.13 -17.48 9.72
N TYR A 131 -18.09 -18.34 10.73
CA TYR A 131 -18.76 -19.63 10.71
C TYR A 131 -20.13 -19.53 11.40
N ALA A 132 -21.20 -19.68 10.62
CA ALA A 132 -22.59 -19.57 11.08
C ALA A 132 -23.41 -20.77 10.56
N PRO A 133 -23.37 -21.92 11.23
CA PRO A 133 -24.15 -23.08 10.81
C PRO A 133 -25.65 -22.81 11.00
N ALA A 134 -26.49 -23.36 10.12
CA ALA A 134 -27.94 -23.12 10.12
C ALA A 134 -28.64 -23.46 11.45
N SER A 135 -28.08 -24.36 12.26
CA SER A 135 -28.59 -24.68 13.61
C SER A 135 -28.38 -23.57 14.63
N ALA A 136 -27.39 -22.69 14.43
CA ALA A 136 -27.11 -21.54 15.30
C ALA A 136 -28.09 -20.38 15.06
N GLU A 137 -28.58 -20.18 13.83
CA GLU A 137 -29.59 -19.16 13.51
C GLU A 137 -30.94 -19.44 14.19
N ALA A 138 -31.30 -20.72 14.35
CA ALA A 138 -32.53 -21.14 15.04
C ALA A 138 -32.51 -20.83 16.55
N ALA A 139 -31.34 -20.63 17.15
CA ALA A 139 -31.20 -20.25 18.56
C ALA A 139 -31.29 -18.73 18.80
N GLY A 140 -31.26 -17.91 17.73
CA GLY A 140 -31.25 -16.43 17.80
C GLY A 140 -32.59 -15.74 17.57
N THR A 141 -33.67 -16.46 17.23
CA THR A 141 -35.00 -15.84 17.03
C THR A 141 -35.75 -15.69 18.36
N SER A 142 -35.46 -14.62 19.08
CA SER A 142 -36.38 -14.00 20.02
C SER A 142 -36.20 -12.48 19.98
N ALA A 143 -37.13 -11.84 19.24
CA ALA A 143 -37.63 -10.47 19.37
C ALA A 143 -36.62 -9.30 19.46
N ASP A 144 -36.57 -8.47 18.42
CA ASP A 144 -37.15 -7.11 18.50
C ASP A 144 -37.42 -6.56 17.10
N GLN A 145 -38.69 -6.22 16.82
CA GLN A 145 -39.06 -5.31 15.75
C GLN A 145 -39.68 -4.08 16.41
N PRO A 146 -39.13 -2.88 16.21
CA PRO A 146 -39.90 -1.66 16.32
C PRO A 146 -40.37 -1.19 14.94
N VAL A 147 -41.67 -1.01 14.87
CA VAL A 147 -42.44 -0.35 13.81
C VAL A 147 -41.95 1.07 13.54
N ALA A 148 -41.97 1.45 12.27
CA ALA A 148 -41.67 2.78 11.77
C ALA A 148 -42.63 3.88 12.30
N ALA A 149 -42.07 5.04 12.64
CA ALA A 149 -42.76 6.33 12.61
C ALA A 149 -41.75 7.43 12.24
N GLY A 150 -42.05 8.17 11.16
CA GLY A 150 -41.18 9.18 10.58
C GLY A 150 -41.12 10.51 11.35
N GLY A 151 -40.10 11.30 11.02
CA GLY A 151 -39.91 12.69 11.43
C GLY A 151 -38.62 13.24 10.81
N GLU A 152 -38.71 14.40 10.17
CA GLU A 152 -37.79 14.98 9.19
C GLU A 152 -36.51 15.64 9.76
N ALA A 153 -35.54 15.81 8.85
CA ALA A 153 -34.58 16.92 8.71
C ALA A 153 -33.71 17.33 9.91
N GLY A 154 -32.41 17.01 9.79
CA GLY A 154 -31.34 17.62 10.58
C GLY A 154 -30.01 17.58 9.82
N SER A 155 -29.64 18.73 9.27
CA SER A 155 -28.42 19.01 8.52
C SER A 155 -27.12 18.86 9.32
N ASN A 156 -26.04 18.59 8.58
CA ASN A 156 -24.62 18.83 8.90
C ASN A 156 -23.92 17.80 9.80
N GLN A 157 -22.99 17.04 9.19
CA GLN A 157 -21.55 17.19 9.42
C GLN A 157 -20.75 16.19 8.56
N GLU A 158 -20.74 16.42 7.24
CA GLU A 158 -19.67 15.95 6.34
C GLU A 158 -18.67 17.09 6.10
N GLU A 159 -18.10 17.61 7.18
CA GLU A 159 -17.05 18.65 7.09
C GLU A 159 -16.02 18.50 8.21
N SER A 160 -15.45 17.30 8.35
CA SER A 160 -14.30 17.09 9.24
C SER A 160 -13.20 16.19 8.64
N ALA A 161 -13.35 15.78 7.37
CA ALA A 161 -12.35 15.00 6.65
C ALA A 161 -11.76 15.72 5.41
N ARG A 162 -12.05 17.01 5.23
CA ARG A 162 -11.65 17.79 4.04
C ARG A 162 -10.87 19.07 4.35
N ASN A 163 -9.90 19.05 5.26
CA ASN A 163 -9.01 20.20 5.43
C ASN A 163 -7.68 19.90 6.14
N MET A 164 -6.97 18.83 5.76
CA MET A 164 -5.52 18.74 6.08
C MET A 164 -4.67 18.36 4.86
N THR A 165 -5.24 17.69 3.87
CA THR A 165 -4.55 17.28 2.63
C THR A 165 -4.00 18.45 1.82
N TRP A 166 -4.70 19.59 1.79
CA TRP A 166 -4.24 20.79 1.09
C TRP A 166 -3.05 21.48 1.77
N LEU A 167 -2.95 21.41 3.10
CA LEU A 167 -1.80 21.94 3.86
C LEU A 167 -0.54 21.13 3.58
N TRP A 168 -0.65 19.79 3.55
CA TRP A 168 0.47 18.93 3.16
C TRP A 168 0.89 19.14 1.70
N ALA A 169 -0.06 19.37 0.79
CA ALA A 169 0.25 19.70 -0.60
C ALA A 169 1.02 21.03 -0.74
N LEU A 170 0.64 22.08 0.01
CA LEU A 170 1.36 23.36 0.01
C LEU A 170 2.78 23.25 0.61
N ILE A 171 2.95 22.46 1.67
CA ILE A 171 4.27 22.21 2.28
C ILE A 171 5.19 21.49 1.29
N GLY A 172 4.67 20.49 0.57
CA GLY A 172 5.43 19.78 -0.47
C GLY A 172 5.92 20.70 -1.60
N VAL A 173 5.05 21.58 -2.12
CA VAL A 173 5.41 22.54 -3.18
C VAL A 173 6.48 23.53 -2.70
N LEU A 174 6.38 24.00 -1.46
CA LEU A 174 7.32 24.98 -0.91
C LEU A 174 8.72 24.38 -0.67
N ALA A 175 8.79 23.11 -0.24
CA ALA A 175 10.05 22.39 -0.08
C ALA A 175 10.76 22.19 -1.43
N VAL A 176 10.03 21.82 -2.48
CA VAL A 176 10.60 21.66 -3.84
C VAL A 176 11.12 22.98 -4.38
N ALA A 177 10.38 24.08 -4.18
CA ALA A 177 10.82 25.42 -4.61
C ALA A 177 12.10 25.88 -3.89
N ALA A 178 12.23 25.59 -2.59
CA ALA A 178 13.42 25.93 -1.81
C ALA A 178 14.67 25.17 -2.29
N VAL A 179 14.52 23.87 -2.59
CA VAL A 179 15.61 23.05 -3.14
C VAL A 179 16.04 23.54 -4.53
N ALA A 180 15.09 23.88 -5.39
CA ALA A 180 15.38 24.45 -6.71
C ALA A 180 16.11 25.79 -6.61
N ALA A 181 15.66 26.69 -5.73
CA ALA A 181 16.31 27.98 -5.49
C ALA A 181 17.74 27.82 -4.94
N ALA A 182 17.95 26.88 -4.00
CA ALA A 182 19.27 26.59 -3.45
C ALA A 182 20.24 26.02 -4.51
N ALA A 183 19.74 25.15 -5.40
CA ALA A 183 20.54 24.61 -6.51
C ALA A 183 20.96 25.70 -7.51
N ILE A 184 20.04 26.62 -7.85
CA ILE A 184 20.31 27.75 -8.74
C ILE A 184 21.32 28.73 -8.09
N ALA A 185 21.16 29.03 -6.80
CA ALA A 185 22.07 29.91 -6.07
C ALA A 185 23.49 29.32 -5.95
N ARG A 186 23.62 28.01 -5.74
CA ARG A 186 24.92 27.31 -5.74
C ARG A 186 25.58 27.33 -7.12
N ALA A 187 24.83 27.14 -8.20
CA ALA A 187 25.34 27.20 -9.57
C ALA A 187 25.76 28.62 -10.04
N GLY A 188 25.18 29.66 -9.42
CA GLY A 188 25.59 31.05 -9.66
C GLY A 188 26.87 31.46 -8.92
N ARG A 189 27.10 30.88 -7.74
CA ARG A 189 28.25 31.22 -6.88
C ARG A 189 29.58 30.65 -7.41
N THR A 190 29.55 29.49 -8.06
CA THR A 190 30.75 28.90 -8.68
C THR A 190 31.24 29.70 -9.90
N ARG A 191 30.37 30.45 -10.58
CA ARG A 191 30.74 31.28 -11.75
C ARG A 191 31.35 32.64 -11.40
N LYS A 192 31.13 33.13 -10.17
CA LYS A 192 31.69 34.40 -9.73
C LYS A 192 33.15 34.31 -9.27
N LEU A 193 33.66 33.10 -9.06
CA LEU A 193 35.05 32.88 -8.63
C LEU A 193 36.05 32.89 -9.82
N ASP A 194 35.58 32.73 -11.06
CA ASP A 194 36.43 32.75 -12.26
C ASP A 194 36.59 34.15 -12.89
N ALA A 195 35.98 35.19 -12.31
CA ALA A 195 35.90 36.53 -12.89
C ALA A 195 36.76 37.60 -12.18
N GLU A 196 37.57 37.23 -11.19
CA GLU A 196 38.40 38.18 -10.45
C GLU A 196 39.84 37.69 -10.35
N THR A 197 40.56 37.71 -11.48
CA THR A 197 42.02 37.71 -11.48
C THR A 197 42.47 39.11 -11.90
N PRO A 198 42.95 39.98 -11.00
CA PRO A 198 43.54 41.24 -11.40
C PRO A 198 44.87 40.97 -12.11
N GLU A 199 45.00 41.43 -13.36
CA GLU A 199 46.28 41.45 -14.05
C GLU A 199 47.26 42.40 -13.34
N LYS A 200 48.43 41.87 -13.00
CA LYS A 200 49.58 42.66 -12.53
C LYS A 200 50.37 43.11 -13.76
N PRO A 201 50.60 44.42 -13.99
CA PRO A 201 51.45 44.86 -15.09
C PRO A 201 52.92 44.54 -14.79
N ALA A 202 53.61 44.11 -15.84
CA ALA A 202 55.05 43.88 -15.85
C ALA A 202 55.83 45.20 -15.72
N ASN A 203 56.85 45.19 -14.86
CA ASN A 203 58.08 45.95 -15.04
C ASN A 203 59.23 45.17 -14.37
#